data_AF-A0A523RM37-F1
#
_entry.id   AF-A0A523RM37-F1
#
_cell.length_a   1.000
_cell.length_b   1.000
_cell.length_c   1.000
_cell.angle_alpha   90.00
_cell.angle_beta   90.00
_cell.angle_gamma   90.00
#
_symmetry.space_group_name_H-M   'P 1'
#
loop_
_entity.id
_entity.type
_entity.pdbx_description
1 polymer ?
#
loop_
_entity_poly.entity_id
_entity_poly.type
_entity_poly.pdbx_seq_one_letter_code
_entity_poly.pdbx_strand_id
1 'polypeptide(L)'
;MFKNLFTFLTVLLIGLQIPLIVLFSGAQIVSTKIAALKMGITETEKVAKPVTAPLGFMGVANKVAAVVPAAVSGIGGGIYTILAQGQENVGEVQNLLNKIINSMYVSIATTILLIILLALLNMRLFFKNLGFSFMLGGILTLLNAVILYFFFILYFETTFTYLYSMARSGRFVLGLPFISSFVRLFAKNFIITIANVLIIRSIIVGAAILGIGILLVPVQRLFIRKR
;
A
#
# COMPACT_ATOMS: atom_id res chain seq x y z
N MET A 1 -16.71 -26.05 -27.40
CA MET A 1 -15.44 -25.28 -27.21
C MET A 1 -15.65 -24.01 -26.39
N PHE A 2 -16.60 -23.15 -26.77
CA PHE A 2 -16.85 -21.85 -26.10
C PHE A 2 -17.13 -21.94 -24.59
N LYS A 3 -17.99 -22.87 -24.15
CA LYS A 3 -18.32 -23.07 -22.72
C LYS A 3 -17.10 -23.41 -21.85
N ASN A 4 -16.18 -24.23 -22.37
CA ASN A 4 -14.97 -24.63 -21.64
C ASN A 4 -13.97 -23.47 -21.56
N LEU A 5 -13.83 -22.69 -22.64
CA LEU A 5 -12.99 -21.49 -22.67
C LEU A 5 -13.49 -20.44 -21.67
N PHE A 6 -14.80 -20.15 -21.67
CA PHE A 6 -15.41 -19.21 -20.72
C PHE A 6 -15.19 -19.65 -19.27
N THR A 7 -15.39 -20.95 -18.99
CA THR A 7 -15.17 -21.52 -17.66
C THR A 7 -13.71 -21.35 -17.20
N PHE A 8 -12.75 -21.61 -18.09
CA PHE A 8 -11.33 -21.41 -17.81
C PHE A 8 -11.00 -19.95 -17.52
N LEU A 9 -11.51 -19.01 -18.30
CA LEU A 9 -11.29 -17.58 -18.10
C LEU A 9 -11.86 -17.10 -16.76
N THR A 10 -13.08 -17.51 -16.41
CA THR A 10 -13.69 -17.16 -15.11
C THR A 10 -12.87 -17.67 -13.94
N VAL A 11 -12.38 -18.91 -14.02
CA VAL A 11 -11.50 -19.53 -13.01
C VAL A 11 -10.19 -18.75 -12.85
N LEU A 12 -9.56 -18.41 -13.98
CA LEU A 12 -8.33 -17.62 -13.99
C LEU A 12 -8.55 -16.23 -13.36
N LEU A 13 -9.64 -15.56 -13.72
CA LEU A 13 -9.97 -14.22 -13.21
C LEU A 13 -10.25 -14.25 -11.70
N ILE A 14 -10.98 -15.24 -11.19
CA ILE A 14 -11.18 -15.42 -9.74
C ILE A 14 -9.83 -15.64 -9.04
N GLY A 15 -8.99 -16.52 -9.59
CA GLY A 15 -7.66 -16.81 -9.05
C GLY A 15 -6.75 -15.57 -9.00
N LEU A 16 -6.81 -14.70 -10.01
CA LEU A 16 -6.03 -13.46 -10.08
C LEU A 16 -6.56 -12.35 -9.17
N GLN A 17 -7.87 -12.31 -8.91
CA GLN A 17 -8.46 -11.27 -8.05
C GLN A 17 -8.11 -11.44 -6.58
N ILE A 18 -7.88 -12.66 -6.12
CA ILE A 18 -7.52 -12.95 -4.73
C ILE A 18 -6.21 -12.24 -4.30
N PRO A 19 -5.07 -12.41 -5.00
CA PRO A 19 -3.84 -11.66 -4.71
C PRO A 19 -4.03 -10.15 -4.76
N LEU A 20 -4.82 -9.64 -5.72
CA LEU A 20 -5.09 -8.21 -5.87
C LEU A 20 -5.84 -7.65 -4.65
N ILE A 21 -6.85 -8.36 -4.15
CA ILE A 21 -7.59 -7.97 -2.94
C ILE A 21 -6.65 -7.92 -1.73
N VAL A 22 -5.76 -8.92 -1.58
CA VAL A 22 -4.79 -8.94 -0.49
C VAL A 22 -3.82 -7.77 -0.58
N LEU A 23 -3.29 -7.47 -1.78
CA LEU A 23 -2.41 -6.32 -2.02
C LEU A 23 -3.10 -5.00 -1.69
N PHE A 24 -4.31 -4.78 -2.22
CA PHE A 24 -5.05 -3.53 -2.00
C PHE A 24 -5.52 -3.37 -0.55
N SER A 25 -5.72 -4.45 0.18
CA SER A 25 -5.97 -4.38 1.62
C SER A 25 -4.79 -3.78 2.40
N GLY A 26 -3.56 -3.84 1.83
CA GLY A 26 -2.40 -3.11 2.33
C GLY A 26 -2.53 -1.60 2.25
N ALA A 27 -3.25 -1.08 1.25
CA ALA A 27 -3.47 0.35 1.08
C ALA A 27 -4.25 0.95 2.27
N GLN A 28 -5.14 0.19 2.91
CA GLN A 28 -5.79 0.63 4.16
C GLN A 28 -4.78 0.82 5.30
N ILE A 29 -3.80 -0.08 5.43
CA ILE A 29 -2.76 -0.03 6.46
C ILE A 29 -1.79 1.14 6.20
N VAL A 30 -1.46 1.39 4.94
CA VAL A 30 -0.67 2.56 4.56
C VAL A 30 -1.47 3.84 4.82
N SER A 31 -2.78 3.85 4.52
CA SER A 31 -3.66 4.99 4.73
C SER A 31 -3.74 5.40 6.20
N THR A 32 -3.86 4.44 7.14
CA THR A 32 -3.87 4.74 8.58
C THR A 32 -2.53 5.32 9.05
N LYS A 33 -1.40 4.79 8.58
CA LYS A 33 -0.07 5.34 8.90
C LYS A 33 0.13 6.75 8.33
N ILE A 34 -0.36 7.00 7.12
CA ILE A 34 -0.29 8.33 6.49
C ILE A 34 -1.22 9.33 7.19
N ALA A 35 -2.40 8.90 7.64
CA ALA A 35 -3.28 9.73 8.45
C ALA A 35 -2.62 10.14 9.79
N ALA A 36 -1.92 9.21 10.44
CA ALA A 36 -1.14 9.52 11.65
C ALA A 36 -0.03 10.54 11.38
N LEU A 37 0.69 10.40 10.26
CA LEU A 37 1.68 11.40 9.79
C LEU A 37 1.04 12.77 9.54
N LYS A 38 -0.13 12.84 8.89
CA LYS A 38 -0.88 14.08 8.66
C LYS A 38 -1.27 14.77 9.97
N MET A 39 -1.73 13.99 10.96
CA MET A 39 -2.06 14.51 12.28
C MET A 39 -0.82 15.07 12.98
N GLY A 40 0.31 14.34 12.95
CA GLY A 40 1.57 14.81 13.52
C GLY A 40 2.09 16.09 12.85
N ILE A 41 1.96 16.22 11.53
CA ILE A 41 2.31 17.46 10.80
C ILE A 41 1.38 18.60 11.24
N THR A 42 0.07 18.35 11.35
CA THR A 42 -0.91 19.35 11.80
C THR A 42 -0.65 19.80 13.25
N GLU A 43 -0.29 18.88 14.15
CA GLU A 43 0.07 19.20 15.53
C GLU A 43 1.38 19.99 15.59
N THR A 44 2.38 19.59 14.81
CA THR A 44 3.64 20.33 14.70
C THR A 44 3.41 21.74 14.14
N GLU A 45 2.52 21.90 13.16
CA GLU A 45 2.12 23.22 12.64
C GLU A 45 1.40 24.05 13.70
N LYS A 46 0.50 23.45 14.49
CA LYS A 46 -0.21 24.12 15.60
C LYS A 46 0.74 24.57 16.72
N VAL A 47 1.80 23.81 17.01
CA VAL A 47 2.82 24.16 18.01
C VAL A 47 3.84 25.15 17.44
N ALA A 48 4.21 25.01 16.17
CA ALA A 48 5.15 25.90 15.51
C ALA A 48 4.53 27.29 15.29
N LYS A 49 3.26 27.40 14.89
CA LYS A 49 2.55 28.67 14.66
C LYS A 49 2.72 29.71 15.79
N PRO A 50 2.49 29.39 17.08
CA PRO A 50 2.68 30.34 18.18
C PRO A 50 4.16 30.55 18.52
N VAL A 51 5.02 29.56 18.31
CA VAL A 51 6.47 29.73 18.52
C VAL A 51 7.04 30.68 17.48
N THR A 52 6.69 30.53 16.19
CA THR A 52 7.08 31.39 15.05
C THR A 52 6.19 32.62 14.86
N ALA A 53 5.17 32.81 15.70
CA ALA A 53 4.34 34.00 15.66
C ALA A 53 5.19 35.24 16.03
N PRO A 54 4.96 36.38 15.37
CA PRO A 54 5.75 37.60 15.59
C PRO A 54 5.84 38.02 17.06
N LEU A 55 4.83 37.73 17.87
CA LEU A 55 4.74 38.19 19.26
C LEU A 55 5.68 37.46 20.24
N GLY A 56 5.97 36.17 20.01
CA GLY A 56 6.95 35.40 20.82
C GLY A 56 8.38 35.63 20.36
N PHE A 57 8.58 35.82 19.05
CA PHE A 57 9.88 36.14 18.47
C PHE A 57 10.28 37.60 18.63
N MET A 58 9.39 38.58 18.77
CA MET A 58 9.80 40.00 18.86
C MET A 58 10.76 40.29 20.04
N GLY A 59 10.57 39.65 21.19
CA GLY A 59 11.45 39.83 22.35
C GLY A 59 12.86 39.24 22.18
N VAL A 60 12.99 38.14 21.43
CA VAL A 60 14.25 37.43 21.20
C VAL A 60 14.90 37.89 19.89
N ALA A 61 14.12 38.13 18.84
CA ALA A 61 14.52 38.68 17.56
C ALA A 61 15.08 40.10 17.69
N ASN A 62 14.55 40.96 18.57
CA ASN A 62 15.17 42.27 18.80
C ASN A 62 16.56 42.16 19.45
N LYS A 63 16.80 41.14 20.28
CA LYS A 63 18.13 40.87 20.87
C LYS A 63 19.10 40.19 19.90
N VAL A 64 18.60 39.34 19.01
CA VAL A 64 19.40 38.60 18.02
C VAL A 64 19.64 39.40 16.73
N ALA A 65 18.68 40.22 16.28
CA ALA A 65 18.81 41.10 15.12
C ALA A 65 19.80 42.24 15.36
N ALA A 66 20.04 42.61 16.63
CA ALA A 66 21.13 43.52 17.00
C ALA A 66 22.52 42.90 16.78
N VAL A 67 22.62 41.56 16.71
CA VAL A 67 23.89 40.82 16.57
C VAL A 67 24.05 40.25 15.16
N VAL A 68 22.99 39.76 14.51
CA VAL A 68 23.01 39.23 13.13
C VAL A 68 21.65 39.48 12.42
N PRO A 69 21.49 40.59 11.68
CA PRO A 69 20.23 40.97 11.02
C PRO A 69 19.75 39.98 9.94
N ALA A 70 20.67 39.22 9.33
CA ALA A 70 20.38 38.42 8.13
C ALA A 70 19.80 37.01 8.41
N ALA A 71 19.80 36.53 9.67
CA ALA A 71 19.41 35.15 9.99
C ALA A 71 17.93 34.99 10.36
N VAL A 72 17.25 36.06 10.78
CA VAL A 72 15.92 35.97 11.43
C VAL A 72 14.76 36.00 10.45
N SER A 73 14.91 36.62 9.26
CA SER A 73 13.81 36.77 8.28
C SER A 73 13.57 35.55 7.38
N GLY A 74 14.51 34.60 7.31
CA GLY A 74 14.43 33.44 6.39
C GLY A 74 13.86 32.14 6.98
N ILE A 75 13.90 31.97 8.31
CA ILE A 75 13.65 30.67 8.95
C ILE A 75 12.15 30.40 9.14
N GLY A 76 11.35 31.42 9.49
CA GLY A 76 9.90 31.26 9.72
C GLY A 76 9.09 30.99 8.44
N GLY A 77 9.45 31.64 7.33
CA GLY A 77 8.80 31.43 6.03
C GLY A 77 9.10 30.06 5.43
N GLY A 78 10.37 29.63 5.49
CA GLY A 78 10.82 28.35 4.94
C GLY A 78 10.17 27.13 5.58
N ILE A 79 10.05 27.12 6.91
CA ILE A 79 9.42 26.02 7.66
C ILE A 79 7.92 25.91 7.32
N TYR A 80 7.22 27.04 7.18
CA TYR A 80 5.80 27.04 6.80
C TYR A 80 5.57 26.50 5.39
N THR A 81 6.39 26.91 4.41
CA THR A 81 6.32 26.36 3.05
C THR A 81 6.61 24.85 3.00
N ILE A 82 7.58 24.36 3.78
CA ILE A 82 7.91 22.92 3.83
C ILE A 82 6.77 22.12 4.48
N LEU A 83 6.15 22.65 5.53
CA LEU A 83 5.00 22.03 6.19
C LEU A 83 3.76 22.01 5.28
N ALA A 84 3.47 23.12 4.58
CA ALA A 84 2.34 23.22 3.65
C ALA A 84 2.51 22.26 2.46
N GLN A 85 3.70 22.22 1.84
CA GLN A 85 4.00 21.28 0.75
C GLN A 85 3.98 19.82 1.24
N GLY A 86 4.40 19.57 2.49
CA GLY A 86 4.27 18.27 3.13
C GLY A 86 2.80 17.83 3.31
N GLN A 87 1.92 18.74 3.72
CA GLN A 87 0.49 18.45 3.86
C GLN A 87 -0.19 18.19 2.51
N GLU A 88 0.15 18.96 1.48
CA GLU A 88 -0.37 18.77 0.11
C GLU A 88 0.01 17.39 -0.43
N ASN A 89 1.30 17.03 -0.38
CA ASN A 89 1.79 15.72 -0.80
C ASN A 89 1.13 14.56 -0.02
N VAL A 90 0.95 14.72 1.29
CA VAL A 90 0.23 13.73 2.12
C VAL A 90 -1.24 13.62 1.71
N GLY A 91 -1.89 14.74 1.35
CA GLY A 91 -3.25 14.77 0.83
C GLY A 91 -3.40 14.06 -0.52
N GLU A 92 -2.46 14.26 -1.44
CA GLU A 92 -2.43 13.55 -2.73
C GLU A 92 -2.28 12.04 -2.55
N VAL A 93 -1.37 11.61 -1.67
CA VAL A 93 -1.18 10.20 -1.36
C VAL A 93 -2.43 9.60 -0.72
N GLN A 94 -3.12 10.33 0.17
CA GLN A 94 -4.42 9.90 0.72
C GLN A 94 -5.48 9.71 -0.37
N ASN A 95 -5.57 10.64 -1.33
CA ASN A 95 -6.49 10.52 -2.46
C ASN A 95 -6.17 9.31 -3.33
N LEU A 96 -4.89 9.05 -3.60
CA LEU A 96 -4.44 7.88 -4.35
C LEU A 96 -4.76 6.57 -3.60
N LEU A 97 -4.54 6.53 -2.29
CA LEU A 97 -4.89 5.38 -1.45
C LEU A 97 -6.40 5.14 -1.42
N ASN A 98 -7.22 6.18 -1.33
CA ASN A 98 -8.67 6.04 -1.39
C ASN A 98 -9.14 5.46 -2.73
N LYS A 99 -8.51 5.86 -3.86
CA LYS A 99 -8.77 5.25 -5.16
C LYS A 99 -8.42 3.76 -5.18
N ILE A 100 -7.25 3.38 -4.63
CA ILE A 100 -6.84 1.97 -4.52
C ILE A 100 -7.81 1.16 -3.64
N ILE A 101 -8.26 1.72 -2.52
CA ILE A 101 -9.24 1.09 -1.63
C ILE A 101 -10.57 0.89 -2.36
N ASN A 102 -11.03 1.88 -3.13
CA ASN A 102 -12.24 1.73 -3.95
C ASN A 102 -12.06 0.63 -5.01
N SER A 103 -10.89 0.55 -5.65
CA SER A 103 -10.57 -0.55 -6.59
C SER A 103 -10.59 -1.92 -5.91
N MET A 104 -10.23 -2.02 -4.62
CA MET A 104 -10.39 -3.25 -3.85
C MET A 104 -11.85 -3.68 -3.76
N TYR A 105 -12.77 -2.77 -3.41
CA TYR A 105 -14.20 -3.09 -3.31
C TYR A 105 -14.80 -3.51 -4.66
N VAL A 106 -14.40 -2.83 -5.74
CA VAL A 106 -14.79 -3.22 -7.11
C VAL A 106 -14.27 -4.62 -7.44
N SER A 107 -13.02 -4.93 -7.06
CA SER A 107 -12.45 -6.27 -7.26
C SER A 107 -13.24 -7.33 -6.49
N ILE A 108 -13.59 -7.09 -5.22
CA ILE A 108 -14.41 -7.99 -4.41
C ILE A 108 -15.78 -8.23 -5.05
N ALA A 109 -16.47 -7.16 -5.46
CA ALA A 109 -17.78 -7.25 -6.11
C ALA A 109 -17.70 -8.07 -7.41
N THR A 110 -16.62 -7.86 -8.18
CA THR A 110 -16.37 -8.62 -9.42
C THR A 110 -16.09 -10.09 -9.12
N THR A 111 -15.33 -10.41 -8.07
CA THR A 111 -15.05 -11.79 -7.67
C THR A 111 -16.34 -12.52 -7.32
N ILE A 112 -17.21 -11.88 -6.53
CA ILE A 112 -18.52 -12.43 -6.14
C ILE A 112 -19.37 -12.67 -7.38
N LEU A 113 -19.44 -11.71 -8.30
CA LEU A 113 -20.18 -11.86 -9.56
C LEU A 113 -19.66 -13.06 -10.38
N LEU A 114 -18.35 -13.21 -10.51
CA LEU A 114 -17.73 -14.33 -11.24
C LEU A 114 -18.04 -15.69 -10.59
N ILE A 115 -18.06 -15.77 -9.25
CA ILE A 115 -18.46 -16.97 -8.52
C ILE A 115 -19.92 -17.32 -8.82
N ILE A 116 -20.83 -16.34 -8.77
CA ILE A 116 -22.26 -16.55 -9.08
C ILE A 116 -22.43 -17.04 -10.53
N LEU A 117 -21.74 -16.40 -11.49
CA LEU A 117 -21.77 -16.83 -12.90
C LEU A 117 -21.25 -18.26 -13.09
N LEU A 118 -20.17 -18.63 -12.38
CA LEU A 118 -19.63 -19.98 -12.42
C LEU A 118 -20.63 -21.01 -11.87
N ALA A 119 -21.38 -20.66 -10.81
CA ALA A 119 -22.41 -21.51 -10.22
C ALA A 119 -23.58 -21.73 -11.19
N LEU A 120 -24.04 -20.66 -11.85
CA LEU A 120 -25.15 -20.71 -12.80
C LEU A 120 -24.84 -21.55 -14.05
N LEU A 121 -23.58 -21.64 -14.47
CA LEU A 121 -23.20 -22.37 -15.70
C LEU A 121 -23.22 -23.90 -15.57
N ASN A 122 -22.69 -24.42 -14.47
CA ASN A 122 -22.64 -25.85 -14.20
C ASN A 122 -22.27 -26.15 -12.73
N MET A 123 -23.28 -26.41 -11.89
CA MET A 123 -23.07 -26.78 -10.48
C MET A 123 -22.17 -28.01 -10.27
N ARG A 124 -22.09 -28.94 -11.24
CA ARG A 124 -21.21 -30.12 -11.15
C ARG A 124 -19.73 -29.78 -11.34
N LEU A 125 -19.45 -28.82 -12.23
CA LEU A 125 -18.08 -28.34 -12.49
C LEU A 125 -17.70 -27.18 -11.56
N PHE A 126 -18.69 -26.52 -10.94
CA PHE A 126 -18.51 -25.39 -10.04
C PHE A 126 -17.50 -25.68 -8.94
N PHE A 127 -17.71 -26.71 -8.12
CA PHE A 127 -16.81 -27.03 -7.00
C PHE A 127 -15.38 -27.38 -7.45
N LYS A 128 -15.24 -28.08 -8.59
CA LYS A 128 -13.94 -28.40 -9.18
C LYS A 128 -13.18 -27.13 -9.57
N ASN A 129 -13.86 -26.26 -10.31
CA ASN A 129 -13.31 -25.05 -10.90
C ASN A 129 -13.05 -23.97 -9.85
N LEU A 130 -13.92 -23.89 -8.84
CA LEU A 130 -13.77 -23.01 -7.70
C LEU A 130 -12.60 -23.45 -6.80
N GLY A 131 -12.49 -24.76 -6.53
CA GLY A 131 -11.35 -25.32 -5.81
C GLY A 131 -10.02 -25.01 -6.50
N PHE A 132 -9.95 -25.20 -7.83
CA PHE A 132 -8.78 -24.84 -8.62
C PHE A 132 -8.49 -23.33 -8.61
N SER A 133 -9.52 -22.48 -8.70
CA SER A 133 -9.37 -21.01 -8.62
C SER A 133 -8.77 -20.58 -7.28
N PHE A 134 -9.25 -21.16 -6.18
CA PHE A 134 -8.72 -20.88 -4.86
C PHE A 134 -7.30 -21.42 -4.68
N MET A 135 -6.98 -22.63 -5.16
CA MET A 135 -5.60 -23.11 -5.14
C MET A 135 -4.66 -22.19 -5.91
N LEU A 136 -5.04 -21.78 -7.13
CA LEU A 136 -4.26 -20.83 -7.93
C LEU A 136 -4.11 -19.49 -7.22
N GLY A 137 -5.19 -18.92 -6.68
CA GLY A 137 -5.16 -17.68 -5.93
C GLY A 137 -4.28 -17.76 -4.67
N GLY A 138 -4.32 -18.89 -3.97
CA GLY A 138 -3.45 -19.16 -2.82
C GLY A 138 -1.97 -19.20 -3.21
N ILE A 139 -1.61 -19.95 -4.25
CA ILE A 139 -0.23 -20.02 -4.78
C ILE A 139 0.25 -18.64 -5.19
N LEU A 140 -0.54 -17.89 -5.96
CA LEU A 140 -0.18 -16.55 -6.41
C LEU A 140 -0.03 -15.57 -5.25
N THR A 141 -0.86 -15.70 -4.21
CA THR A 141 -0.74 -14.85 -3.00
C THR A 141 0.55 -15.15 -2.22
N LEU A 142 0.93 -16.43 -2.11
CA LEU A 142 2.20 -16.83 -1.51
C LEU A 142 3.41 -16.38 -2.34
N LEU A 143 3.34 -16.52 -3.67
CA LEU A 143 4.38 -16.03 -4.58
C LEU A 143 4.57 -14.52 -4.43
N ASN A 144 3.47 -13.78 -4.30
CA ASN A 144 3.50 -12.35 -4.07
C ASN A 144 4.17 -12.00 -2.73
N ALA A 145 3.94 -12.77 -1.66
CA ALA A 145 4.66 -12.60 -0.39
C ALA A 145 6.19 -12.79 -0.57
N VAL A 146 6.60 -13.78 -1.35
CA VAL A 146 8.01 -14.04 -1.68
C VAL A 146 8.59 -12.86 -2.47
N ILE A 147 7.88 -12.37 -3.48
CA ILE A 147 8.29 -11.20 -4.27
C ILE A 147 8.47 -9.98 -3.36
N LEU A 148 7.49 -9.67 -2.50
CA LEU A 148 7.58 -8.56 -1.55
C LEU A 148 8.79 -8.69 -0.62
N TYR A 149 9.07 -9.89 -0.12
CA TYR A 149 10.24 -10.16 0.71
C TYR A 149 11.55 -9.90 -0.05
N PHE A 150 11.65 -10.42 -1.28
CA PHE A 150 12.82 -10.20 -2.13
C PHE A 150 13.07 -8.72 -2.41
N PHE A 151 12.05 -7.99 -2.87
CA PHE A 151 12.23 -6.58 -3.30
C PHE A 151 12.39 -5.59 -2.15
N PHE A 152 11.63 -5.76 -1.07
CA PHE A 152 11.57 -4.75 0.01
C PHE A 152 12.39 -5.11 1.24
N ILE A 153 12.81 -6.37 1.42
CA ILE A 153 13.65 -6.79 2.54
C ILE A 153 15.09 -7.08 2.06
N LEU A 154 15.26 -8.02 1.13
CA LEU A 154 16.61 -8.44 0.69
C LEU A 154 17.29 -7.40 -0.22
N TYR A 155 16.56 -6.89 -1.21
CA TYR A 155 17.10 -5.97 -2.23
C TYR A 155 16.66 -4.51 -2.05
N PHE A 156 16.33 -4.10 -0.82
CA PHE A 156 15.83 -2.75 -0.54
C PHE A 156 16.74 -1.66 -1.12
N GLU A 157 18.07 -1.76 -0.96
CA GLU A 157 19.01 -0.72 -1.42
C GLU A 157 18.95 -0.52 -2.93
N THR A 158 18.88 -1.62 -3.69
CA THR A 158 18.80 -1.58 -5.16
C THR A 158 17.43 -1.07 -5.61
N THR A 159 16.35 -1.57 -5.00
CA THR A 159 14.96 -1.16 -5.29
C THR A 159 14.74 0.33 -4.98
N PHE A 160 15.21 0.79 -3.82
CA PHE A 160 15.12 2.20 -3.42
C PHE A 160 15.91 3.10 -4.36
N THR A 161 17.14 2.72 -4.72
CA THR A 161 17.96 3.51 -5.66
C THR A 161 17.27 3.64 -7.02
N TYR A 162 16.68 2.55 -7.52
CA TYR A 162 15.94 2.55 -8.78
C TYR A 162 14.67 3.42 -8.71
N LEU A 163 13.82 3.22 -7.71
CA LEU A 163 12.61 4.03 -7.50
C LEU A 163 12.94 5.52 -7.28
N TYR A 164 13.98 5.81 -6.51
CA TYR A 164 14.44 7.17 -6.26
C TYR A 164 14.97 7.82 -7.54
N SER A 165 15.69 7.08 -8.39
CA SER A 165 16.15 7.58 -9.69
C SER A 165 14.99 7.88 -10.66
N MET A 166 13.93 7.07 -10.64
CA MET A 166 12.69 7.32 -11.39
C MET A 166 11.89 8.50 -10.85
N ALA A 167 11.88 8.72 -9.54
CA ALA A 167 11.28 9.92 -8.95
C ALA A 167 12.08 11.19 -9.30
N ARG A 168 13.41 11.08 -9.41
CA ARG A 168 14.33 12.19 -9.73
C ARG A 168 14.17 12.78 -11.12
N SER A 169 13.55 12.09 -12.08
CA SER A 169 13.22 12.66 -13.39
C SER A 169 12.07 13.67 -13.33
N GLY A 170 11.33 13.73 -12.22
CA GLY A 170 10.43 14.83 -11.87
C GLY A 170 11.12 15.74 -10.85
N ARG A 171 11.40 16.98 -11.23
CA ARG A 171 12.03 18.05 -10.43
C ARG A 171 11.76 17.91 -8.91
N PHE A 172 12.81 17.78 -8.11
CA PHE A 172 13.07 18.43 -6.81
C PHE A 172 14.13 17.62 -6.02
N VAL A 173 15.06 18.33 -5.40
CA VAL A 173 15.60 18.16 -4.03
C VAL A 173 17.11 18.42 -3.97
N LEU A 174 17.41 19.47 -3.20
CA LEU A 174 18.68 20.01 -2.77
C LEU A 174 19.62 18.95 -2.20
N GLY A 175 20.86 18.95 -2.68
CA GLY A 175 21.94 18.09 -2.21
C GLY A 175 22.49 18.54 -0.86
N LEU A 176 22.16 17.79 0.20
CA LEU A 176 22.94 17.74 1.44
C LEU A 176 23.10 16.26 1.84
N PRO A 177 24.34 15.73 1.92
CA PRO A 177 24.59 14.29 2.05
C PRO A 177 23.99 13.66 3.32
N PHE A 178 23.89 14.41 4.42
CA PHE A 178 23.33 13.93 5.69
C PHE A 178 21.80 13.76 5.67
N ILE A 179 21.07 14.59 4.92
CA ILE A 179 19.60 14.47 4.75
C ILE A 179 19.29 13.21 3.94
N SER A 180 20.13 12.87 2.96
CA SER A 180 19.94 11.69 2.12
C SER A 180 20.02 10.36 2.89
N SER A 181 20.88 10.26 3.92
CA SER A 181 21.02 9.06 4.74
C SER A 181 19.89 8.90 5.76
N PHE A 182 19.49 9.99 6.42
CA PHE A 182 18.37 9.98 7.38
C PHE A 182 17.04 9.67 6.68
N VAL A 183 16.76 10.33 5.55
CA VAL A 183 15.56 10.06 4.74
C VAL A 183 15.54 8.62 4.24
N ARG A 184 16.70 8.06 3.87
CA ARG A 184 16.83 6.66 3.45
C ARG A 184 16.56 5.69 4.60
N LEU A 185 17.13 5.92 5.79
CA LEU A 185 16.89 5.10 6.98
C LEU A 185 15.42 5.13 7.42
N PHE A 186 14.82 6.32 7.42
CA PHE A 186 13.40 6.49 7.73
C PHE A 186 12.51 5.77 6.70
N ALA A 187 12.78 5.95 5.40
CA ALA A 187 12.07 5.28 4.33
C ALA A 187 12.21 3.76 4.41
N LYS A 188 13.40 3.25 4.72
CA LYS A 188 13.68 1.83 4.90
C LYS A 188 12.83 1.24 6.02
N ASN A 189 12.86 1.83 7.21
CA ASN A 189 12.08 1.35 8.34
C ASN A 189 10.57 1.40 8.07
N PHE A 190 10.10 2.48 7.43
CA PHE A 190 8.69 2.64 7.05
C PHE A 190 8.24 1.58 6.04
N ILE A 191 8.99 1.40 4.95
CA ILE A 191 8.67 0.43 3.89
C ILE A 191 8.78 -1.01 4.39
N ILE A 192 9.83 -1.34 5.14
CA ILE A 192 10.01 -2.69 5.73
C ILE A 192 8.84 -3.01 6.68
N THR A 193 8.39 -2.05 7.49
CA THR A 193 7.25 -2.26 8.39
C THR A 193 5.99 -2.59 7.60
N ILE A 194 5.71 -1.86 6.52
CA ILE A 194 4.55 -2.13 5.65
C ILE A 194 4.70 -3.47 4.93
N ALA A 195 5.89 -3.75 4.39
CA ALA A 195 6.19 -4.99 3.67
C ALA A 195 6.01 -6.21 4.59
N ASN A 196 6.53 -6.18 5.81
CA ASN A 196 6.37 -7.27 6.77
C ASN A 196 4.90 -7.56 7.08
N VAL A 197 4.09 -6.52 7.29
CA VAL A 197 2.65 -6.68 7.50
C VAL A 197 1.96 -7.31 6.28
N LEU A 198 2.31 -6.85 5.08
CA LEU A 198 1.78 -7.40 3.83
C LEU A 198 2.20 -8.85 3.58
N ILE A 199 3.46 -9.19 3.88
CA ILE A 199 4.02 -10.54 3.74
C ILE A 199 3.29 -11.50 4.69
N ILE A 200 3.21 -11.17 5.98
CA ILE A 200 2.52 -11.99 6.98
C ILE A 200 1.06 -12.21 6.57
N ARG A 201 0.37 -11.14 6.14
CA ARG A 201 -1.02 -11.24 5.69
C ARG A 201 -1.16 -12.11 4.45
N SER A 202 -0.27 -11.95 3.48
CA SER A 202 -0.25 -12.77 2.26
C SER A 202 0.04 -14.24 2.56
N ILE A 203 0.88 -14.54 3.54
CA ILE A 203 1.14 -15.93 3.99
C ILE A 203 -0.12 -16.51 4.63
N ILE A 204 -0.74 -15.82 5.59
CA ILE A 204 -1.94 -16.31 6.30
C ILE A 204 -3.10 -16.50 5.32
N VAL A 205 -3.41 -15.48 4.51
CA VAL A 205 -4.51 -15.53 3.55
C VAL A 205 -4.23 -16.54 2.44
N GLY A 206 -3.00 -16.57 1.91
CA GLY A 206 -2.58 -17.53 0.90
C GLY A 206 -2.72 -18.98 1.38
N ALA A 207 -2.24 -19.28 2.59
CA ALA A 207 -2.37 -20.61 3.18
C ALA A 207 -3.83 -20.99 3.46
N ALA A 208 -4.64 -20.07 3.99
CA ALA A 208 -6.06 -20.32 4.25
C ALA A 208 -6.83 -20.61 2.94
N ILE A 209 -6.63 -19.80 1.90
CA ILE A 209 -7.29 -19.96 0.61
C ILE A 209 -6.82 -21.24 -0.09
N LEU A 210 -5.52 -21.55 -0.03
CA LEU A 210 -4.99 -22.80 -0.56
C LEU A 210 -5.60 -24.02 0.17
N GLY A 211 -5.73 -23.94 1.50
CA GLY A 211 -6.41 -24.96 2.31
C GLY A 211 -7.88 -25.14 1.91
N ILE A 212 -8.63 -24.05 1.73
CA ILE A 212 -10.01 -24.09 1.22
C ILE A 212 -10.05 -24.75 -0.16
N GLY A 213 -9.15 -24.36 -1.07
CA GLY A 213 -9.05 -24.95 -2.41
C GLY A 213 -8.85 -26.47 -2.36
N ILE A 214 -7.95 -26.96 -1.49
CA ILE A 214 -7.71 -28.39 -1.27
C ILE A 214 -8.95 -29.09 -0.69
N LEU A 215 -9.61 -28.49 0.31
CA LEU A 215 -10.81 -29.06 0.95
C LEU A 215 -12.01 -29.16 0.01
N LEU A 216 -12.08 -28.32 -1.04
CA LEU A 216 -13.14 -28.40 -2.04
C LEU A 216 -12.97 -29.58 -3.01
N VAL A 217 -11.77 -30.14 -3.14
CA VAL A 217 -11.47 -31.32 -3.99
C VAL A 217 -12.23 -32.58 -3.55
N PRO A 218 -12.23 -33.01 -2.26
CA PRO A 218 -13.02 -34.16 -1.82
C PRO A 218 -14.52 -33.91 -1.83
N VAL A 219 -14.98 -32.67 -1.58
CA VAL A 219 -16.41 -32.30 -1.67
C VAL A 219 -16.96 -32.57 -3.07
N GLN A 220 -16.16 -32.29 -4.10
CA GLN A 220 -16.51 -32.63 -5.49
C GLN A 220 -16.78 -34.14 -5.67
N ARG A 221 -15.98 -35.02 -5.04
CA ARG A 221 -16.14 -36.48 -5.15
C ARG A 221 -17.44 -36.95 -4.51
N LEU A 222 -17.88 -36.30 -3.42
CA LEU A 222 -19.14 -36.63 -2.73
C LEU A 222 -20.38 -36.23 -3.55
N PHE A 223 -20.36 -35.07 -4.21
CA PHE A 223 -21.49 -34.63 -5.06
C PHE A 223 -21.59 -35.39 -6.40
N ILE A 224 -20.47 -35.93 -6.91
CA ILE A 224 -20.48 -36.74 -8.15
C ILE A 224 -20.98 -38.17 -7.90
N ARG A 225 -20.84 -38.71 -6.68
CA ARG A 225 -21.22 -40.11 -6.36
C ARG A 225 -22.69 -40.29 -5.95
N LYS A 226 -23.41 -39.20 -5.65
CA LYS A 226 -24.79 -39.22 -5.10
C LYS A 226 -25.90 -38.99 -6.14
N ARG A 227 -25.58 -38.78 -7.43
CA ARG A 227 -26.52 -38.65 -8.56
C ARG A 227 -25.92 -39.29 -9.80
#